data_AF-A0A151QT35-F1
#
_entry.id   AF-A0A151QT35-F1
#
_cell.length_a   1.000
_cell.length_b   1.000
_cell.length_c   1.000
_cell.angle_alpha   90.00
_cell.angle_beta   90.00
_cell.angle_gamma   90.00
#
_symmetry.space_group_name_H-M   'P 1'
#
loop_
_entity.id
_entity.type
_entity.pdbx_description
1 polymer ?
#
loop_
_entity_poly.entity_id
_entity_poly.type
_entity_poly.pdbx_seq_one_letter_code
_entity_poly.pdbx_strand_id
1 'polypeptide(L)'
;MVDASNTATIVPPPTTATTHTKTLPDVSKVKVFYGQNFRSWQECIHSILDMHGAAYALTISKPDSSTSASASKLDDWSQANKVSRHTILSALSNDLFDAYFSYKEAKDIWDFMIMKYTAKDSVR
;
A
#
# COMPACT_ATOMS: atom_id res chain seq x y z
N MET A 1 42.57 52.89 -2.52
CA MET A 1 43.21 51.65 -3.04
C MET A 1 43.89 51.01 -1.85
N VAL A 2 43.53 49.85 -1.30
CA VAL A 2 42.61 48.77 -1.70
C VAL A 2 42.16 48.04 -0.43
N ASP A 3 40.97 47.47 -0.50
CA ASP A 3 40.20 46.75 0.52
C ASP A 3 40.93 45.61 1.23
N ALA A 4 40.70 45.49 2.55
CA ALA A 4 41.00 44.30 3.32
C ALA A 4 39.91 43.25 3.07
N SER A 5 40.17 42.32 2.14
CA SER A 5 39.26 41.20 1.85
C SER A 5 39.27 40.18 2.98
N ASN A 6 38.19 40.19 3.76
CA ASN A 6 37.78 39.17 4.71
C ASN A 6 36.95 38.09 3.98
N THR A 7 37.57 36.98 3.61
CA THR A 7 36.86 35.86 2.98
C THR A 7 36.23 34.97 4.05
N ALA A 8 34.96 35.21 4.37
CA ALA A 8 34.16 34.29 5.16
C ALA A 8 33.65 33.16 4.25
N THR A 9 34.07 31.92 4.53
CA THR A 9 33.61 30.70 3.86
C THR A 9 32.13 30.48 4.17
N ILE A 10 31.25 30.75 3.20
CA ILE A 10 29.82 30.42 3.27
C ILE A 10 29.68 28.91 3.00
N VAL A 11 29.47 28.14 4.07
CA VAL A 11 29.02 26.75 3.96
C VAL A 11 27.53 26.78 3.58
N PRO A 12 27.10 26.15 2.46
CA PRO A 12 25.69 26.07 2.14
C PRO A 12 24.94 25.18 3.15
N PRO A 13 23.68 25.50 3.49
CA PRO A 13 22.89 24.68 4.41
C PRO A 13 22.67 23.28 3.82
N PRO A 14 22.65 22.21 4.64
CA PRO A 14 22.32 20.88 4.14
C PRO A 14 20.87 20.91 3.63
N THR A 15 20.71 20.73 2.32
CA THR A 15 19.41 20.48 1.71
C THR A 15 18.91 19.14 2.25
N THR A 16 18.01 19.16 3.23
CA THR A 16 17.27 17.98 3.65
C THR A 16 16.30 17.61 2.53
N ALA A 17 16.81 16.94 1.51
CA ALA A 17 15.98 16.13 0.64
C ALA A 17 15.48 14.97 1.51
N THR A 18 14.26 15.08 2.02
CA THR A 18 13.54 13.97 2.63
C THR A 18 13.40 12.89 1.57
N THR A 19 14.35 11.96 1.57
CA THR A 19 14.24 10.71 0.85
C THR A 19 13.19 9.93 1.60
N HIS A 20 11.93 10.06 1.18
CA HIS A 20 10.86 9.18 1.64
C HIS A 20 11.18 7.79 1.09
N THR A 21 12.01 7.04 1.81
CA THR A 21 12.11 5.59 1.59
C THR A 21 10.70 5.06 1.77
N LYS A 22 10.10 4.57 0.68
CA LYS A 22 8.78 3.94 0.68
C LYS A 22 8.89 2.63 1.47
N THR A 23 8.85 2.74 2.79
CA THR A 23 8.92 1.61 3.71
C THR A 23 7.70 0.74 3.48
N LEU A 24 7.87 -0.58 3.54
CA LEU A 24 6.73 -1.49 3.45
C LEU A 24 5.86 -1.39 4.71
N PRO A 25 4.55 -1.67 4.60
CA PRO A 25 3.69 -1.76 5.77
C PRO A 25 4.27 -2.71 6.82
N ASP A 26 4.28 -2.26 8.08
CA ASP A 26 4.59 -3.13 9.21
C ASP A 26 3.43 -4.10 9.45
N VAL A 27 3.43 -5.20 8.70
CA VAL A 27 2.38 -6.23 8.77
C VAL A 27 2.41 -7.02 10.08
N SER A 28 3.47 -6.91 10.89
CA SER A 28 3.58 -7.62 12.18
C SER A 28 2.54 -7.17 13.21
N LYS A 29 2.00 -5.96 13.05
CA LYS A 29 0.97 -5.38 13.92
C LYS A 29 -0.46 -5.61 13.44
N VAL A 30 -0.62 -6.26 12.29
CA VAL A 30 -1.95 -6.44 11.70
C VAL A 30 -2.68 -7.57 12.42
N LYS A 31 -3.92 -7.28 12.83
CA LYS A 31 -4.78 -8.30 13.44
C LYS A 31 -5.10 -9.37 12.40
N VAL A 32 -4.79 -10.62 12.74
CA VAL A 32 -5.13 -11.79 11.90
C VAL A 32 -6.66 -11.93 11.79
N PHE A 33 -7.14 -12.12 10.57
CA PHE A 33 -8.54 -12.34 10.24
C PHE A 33 -8.88 -13.82 10.24
N TYR A 34 -9.94 -14.17 10.96
CA TYR A 34 -10.48 -15.53 11.08
C TYR A 34 -11.91 -15.64 10.54
N GLY A 35 -12.37 -14.68 9.74
CA GLY A 35 -13.73 -14.70 9.16
C GLY A 35 -14.83 -14.03 10.00
N GLN A 36 -14.48 -13.24 11.02
CA GLN A 36 -15.41 -12.52 11.91
C GLN A 36 -14.99 -11.06 12.11
N ASN A 37 -15.95 -10.18 12.43
CA ASN A 37 -15.74 -8.73 12.62
C ASN A 37 -15.06 -8.11 11.40
N PHE A 38 -15.60 -8.44 10.22
CA PHE A 38 -14.98 -8.09 8.95
C PHE A 38 -14.83 -6.58 8.80
N ARG A 39 -15.83 -5.79 9.23
CA ARG A 39 -15.76 -4.33 9.16
C ARG A 39 -14.53 -3.77 9.88
N SER A 40 -14.28 -4.19 11.12
CA SER A 40 -13.12 -3.67 11.88
C SER A 40 -11.79 -4.11 11.28
N TRP A 41 -11.71 -5.33 10.76
CA TRP A 41 -10.49 -5.80 10.08
C TRP A 41 -10.26 -5.05 8.76
N GLN A 42 -11.32 -4.87 7.97
CA GLN A 42 -11.30 -4.18 6.68
C GLN A 42 -10.80 -2.74 6.84
N GLU A 43 -11.32 -2.00 7.81
CA GLU A 43 -10.86 -0.63 8.11
C GLU A 43 -9.38 -0.58 8.51
N CYS A 44 -8.90 -1.57 9.27
CA CYS A 44 -7.48 -1.65 9.66
C CYS A 44 -6.57 -1.86 8.43
N ILE A 45 -6.93 -2.79 7.54
CA ILE A 45 -6.18 -3.02 6.30
C ILE A 45 -6.21 -1.80 5.40
N HIS A 46 -7.38 -1.20 5.20
CA HIS A 46 -7.53 -0.03 4.36
C HIS A 46 -6.69 1.15 4.88
N SER A 47 -6.75 1.44 6.19
CA SER A 47 -5.95 2.48 6.83
C SER A 47 -4.45 2.27 6.65
N ILE A 48 -3.97 1.03 6.80
CA ILE A 48 -2.56 0.70 6.56
C ILE A 48 -2.16 0.96 5.12
N LEU A 49 -2.97 0.55 4.15
CA LEU A 49 -2.66 0.74 2.74
C LEU A 49 -2.76 2.20 2.30
N ASP A 50 -3.66 2.97 2.90
CA ASP A 50 -3.80 4.40 2.64
C ASP A 50 -2.54 5.16 3.10
N MET A 51 -2.03 4.87 4.30
CA MET A 51 -0.75 5.42 4.79
C MET A 51 0.45 5.13 3.87
N HIS A 52 0.38 4.06 3.08
CA HIS A 52 1.45 3.63 2.18
C HIS A 52 1.18 3.98 0.70
N GLY A 53 0.09 4.71 0.43
CA GLY A 53 -0.31 5.09 -0.92
C GLY A 53 -0.56 3.89 -1.83
N ALA A 54 -1.11 2.79 -1.29
CA ALA A 54 -1.39 1.56 -2.02
C ALA A 54 -2.89 1.18 -2.03
N ALA A 55 -3.72 1.88 -1.25
CA ALA A 55 -5.17 1.62 -1.16
C ALA A 55 -5.89 1.68 -2.52
N TYR A 56 -5.42 2.54 -3.44
CA TYR A 56 -6.02 2.64 -4.77
C TYR A 56 -5.95 1.34 -5.59
N ALA A 57 -4.98 0.46 -5.33
CA ALA A 57 -4.90 -0.84 -6.01
C ALA A 57 -6.01 -1.82 -5.60
N LEU A 58 -6.80 -1.49 -4.56
CA LEU A 58 -7.99 -2.25 -4.18
C LEU A 58 -9.22 -1.88 -5.01
N THR A 59 -9.22 -0.71 -5.67
CA THR A 59 -10.39 -0.19 -6.39
C THR A 59 -10.13 -0.01 -7.88
N ILE A 60 -8.90 0.32 -8.26
CA ILE A 60 -8.51 0.57 -9.65
C ILE A 60 -7.95 -0.71 -10.27
N SER A 61 -8.56 -1.17 -11.36
CA SER A 61 -8.09 -2.30 -12.16
C SER A 61 -6.74 -2.00 -12.82
N LYS A 62 -6.03 -3.05 -13.22
CA LYS A 62 -4.76 -2.94 -13.94
C LYS A 62 -4.86 -1.98 -15.14
N PRO A 63 -3.98 -0.97 -15.25
CA PRO A 63 -3.92 -0.10 -16.43
C PRO A 63 -3.58 -0.86 -17.70
N ASP A 64 -4.18 -0.48 -18.82
CA ASP A 64 -3.83 -1.04 -20.13
C ASP A 64 -2.40 -0.64 -20.54
N SER A 65 -1.63 -1.62 -20.99
CA SER A 65 -0.22 -1.46 -21.38
C SER A 65 -0.02 -0.81 -22.77
N SER A 66 -1.09 -0.40 -23.45
CA SER A 66 -1.08 0.01 -24.85
C SER A 66 -0.61 1.45 -25.13
N THR A 67 -0.36 2.28 -24.09
CA THR A 67 -0.02 3.70 -24.25
C THR A 67 1.33 4.04 -23.59
N SER A 68 2.22 4.79 -24.25
CA SER A 68 3.56 5.10 -23.72
C SER A 68 3.56 5.91 -22.40
N ALA A 69 2.52 6.71 -22.14
CA ALA A 69 2.29 7.37 -20.85
C ALA A 69 1.81 6.41 -19.74
N SER A 70 1.58 5.13 -20.06
CA SER A 70 1.07 4.10 -19.14
C SER A 70 2.15 3.27 -18.48
N ALA A 71 3.41 3.27 -18.95
CA ALA A 71 4.47 2.45 -18.35
C ALA A 71 4.77 2.82 -16.89
N SER A 72 5.01 4.10 -16.59
CA SER A 72 5.22 4.57 -15.20
C SER A 72 3.98 4.32 -14.32
N LYS A 73 2.78 4.53 -14.86
CA LYS A 73 1.51 4.28 -14.15
C LYS A 73 1.30 2.79 -13.88
N LEU A 74 1.73 1.93 -14.80
CA LEU A 74 1.66 0.48 -14.68
C LEU A 74 2.66 -0.03 -13.64
N ASP A 75 3.86 0.55 -13.58
CA ASP A 75 4.85 0.22 -12.55
C ASP A 75 4.39 0.66 -11.16
N ASP A 76 3.87 1.89 -11.04
CA ASP A 76 3.28 2.40 -9.80
C ASP A 76 2.12 1.52 -9.33
N TRP A 77 1.20 1.21 -10.23
CA TRP A 77 0.08 0.31 -9.96
C TRP A 77 0.57 -1.09 -9.58
N SER A 78 1.56 -1.63 -10.27
CA SER A 78 2.12 -2.96 -9.99
C SER A 78 2.76 -3.00 -8.61
N GLN A 79 3.44 -1.93 -8.19
CA GLN A 79 4.01 -1.83 -6.87
C GLN A 79 2.92 -1.70 -5.80
N ALA A 80 1.90 -0.87 -6.02
CA ALA A 80 0.76 -0.76 -5.12
C ALA A 80 0.01 -2.09 -5.00
N ASN A 81 -0.21 -2.80 -6.11
CA ASN A 81 -0.84 -4.12 -6.11
C ASN A 81 -0.04 -5.13 -5.29
N LYS A 82 1.29 -5.17 -5.44
CA LYS A 82 2.16 -6.05 -4.63
C LYS A 82 2.04 -5.74 -3.14
N VAL A 83 2.10 -4.47 -2.77
CA VAL A 83 1.97 -4.02 -1.37
C VAL A 83 0.60 -4.39 -0.82
N SER A 84 -0.47 -4.05 -1.52
CA SER A 84 -1.85 -4.34 -1.12
C SER A 84 -2.10 -5.83 -0.97
N ARG A 85 -1.68 -6.63 -1.94
CA ARG A 85 -1.81 -8.09 -1.90
C ARG A 85 -1.02 -8.70 -0.74
N HIS A 86 0.21 -8.26 -0.52
CA HIS A 86 1.03 -8.75 0.59
C HIS A 86 0.40 -8.41 1.95
N THR A 87 -0.05 -7.18 2.15
CA THR A 87 -0.70 -6.75 3.39
C THR A 87 -1.96 -7.54 3.68
N ILE A 88 -2.84 -7.73 2.67
CA ILE A 88 -4.05 -8.53 2.83
C ILE A 88 -3.69 -9.96 3.22
N LEU A 89 -2.84 -10.64 2.45
CA LEU A 89 -2.49 -12.04 2.68
C LEU A 89 -1.82 -12.25 4.03
N SER A 90 -0.92 -11.35 4.45
CA SER A 90 -0.23 -11.44 5.74
C SER A 90 -1.16 -11.26 6.93
N ALA A 91 -2.35 -10.71 6.71
CA ALA A 91 -3.36 -10.48 7.71
C ALA A 91 -4.44 -11.57 7.78
N LEU A 92 -4.30 -12.65 7.00
CA LEU A 92 -5.23 -13.78 7.00
C LEU A 92 -4.73 -14.91 7.90
N SER A 93 -5.66 -15.69 8.45
CA SER A 93 -5.32 -17.00 9.02
C SER A 93 -4.80 -17.94 7.92
N ASN A 94 -4.06 -18.98 8.29
CA ASN A 94 -3.48 -19.93 7.32
C ASN A 94 -4.54 -20.53 6.39
N ASP A 95 -5.68 -20.97 6.92
CA ASP A 95 -6.77 -21.54 6.11
C ASP A 95 -7.31 -20.56 5.05
N LEU A 96 -7.37 -19.27 5.39
CA LEU A 96 -7.81 -18.23 4.45
C LEU A 96 -6.67 -17.87 3.49
N PHE A 97 -5.43 -17.79 3.96
CA PHE A 97 -4.27 -17.57 3.12
C PHE A 97 -4.23 -18.59 1.98
N ASP A 98 -4.38 -19.88 2.29
CA ASP A 98 -4.39 -20.95 1.29
C ASP A 98 -5.53 -20.83 0.27
N ALA A 99 -6.66 -20.26 0.67
CA ALA A 99 -7.78 -19.99 -0.23
C ALA A 99 -7.53 -18.79 -1.17
N TYR A 100 -6.71 -17.81 -0.76
CA TYR A 100 -6.56 -16.53 -1.46
C TYR A 100 -5.17 -16.28 -2.08
N PHE A 101 -4.13 -17.04 -1.73
CA PHE A 101 -2.77 -16.76 -2.21
C PHE A 101 -2.60 -16.89 -3.74
N SER A 102 -3.47 -17.66 -4.40
CA SER A 102 -3.40 -17.90 -5.85
C SER A 102 -3.75 -16.66 -6.68
N TYR A 103 -4.60 -15.76 -6.14
CA TYR A 103 -5.02 -14.52 -6.79
C TYR A 103 -3.83 -13.59 -7.05
N LYS A 104 -3.84 -12.92 -8.20
CA LYS A 104 -2.73 -12.05 -8.64
C LYS A 104 -2.98 -10.58 -8.34
N GLU A 105 -4.23 -10.17 -8.31
CA GLU A 105 -4.63 -8.79 -8.02
C GLU A 105 -5.18 -8.68 -6.61
N ALA A 106 -4.72 -7.67 -5.87
CA ALA A 106 -5.21 -7.36 -4.54
C ALA A 106 -6.71 -7.06 -4.57
N LYS A 107 -7.16 -6.39 -5.64
CA LYS A 107 -8.56 -6.07 -5.91
C LYS A 107 -9.44 -7.33 -5.95
N ASP A 108 -9.02 -8.39 -6.63
CA ASP A 108 -9.82 -9.63 -6.71
C ASP A 108 -10.04 -10.27 -5.33
N ILE A 109 -8.98 -10.31 -4.51
CA ILE A 109 -9.07 -10.81 -3.13
C ILE A 109 -10.02 -9.91 -2.33
N TRP A 110 -9.84 -8.59 -2.44
CA TRP A 110 -10.61 -7.59 -1.72
C TRP A 110 -12.11 -7.65 -2.04
N ASP A 111 -12.46 -7.65 -3.33
CA ASP A 111 -13.85 -7.70 -3.80
C ASP A 111 -14.52 -9.01 -3.38
N PHE A 112 -13.82 -10.14 -3.48
CA PHE A 112 -14.35 -11.43 -3.04
C PHE A 112 -14.61 -11.42 -1.52
N MET A 113 -13.70 -10.86 -0.72
CA MET A 113 -13.88 -10.77 0.72
C MET A 113 -15.05 -9.86 1.10
N ILE A 114 -15.20 -8.70 0.46
CA ILE A 114 -16.38 -7.83 0.65
C ILE A 114 -17.65 -8.62 0.36
N MET A 115 -17.73 -9.27 -0.80
CA MET A 115 -18.90 -10.05 -1.19
C MET A 115 -19.23 -11.15 -0.17
N LYS A 116 -18.22 -11.88 0.31
CA LYS A 116 -18.41 -13.03 1.21
C LYS A 116 -18.73 -12.62 2.65
N TYR A 117 -18.11 -11.57 3.17
CA TYR A 117 -18.14 -11.25 4.60
C TYR A 117 -19.02 -10.06 4.94
N THR A 118 -19.27 -9.11 4.03
CA THR A 118 -20.21 -8.01 4.30
C THR A 118 -21.65 -8.51 4.50
N ALA A 119 -22.09 -9.52 3.74
CA ALA A 119 -23.40 -10.16 3.94
C ALA A 119 -23.52 -10.97 5.25
N LYS A 120 -22.38 -11.38 5.83
CA LYS A 120 -22.32 -12.21 7.04
C LYS A 120 -22.17 -11.37 8.32
N ASP A 121 -21.58 -10.19 8.22
CA ASP A 121 -21.36 -9.26 9.35
C ASP A 121 -22.62 -8.43 9.67
N SER A 122 -23.64 -8.42 8.79
CA SER A 122 -24.91 -7.71 8.97
C SER A 122 -25.95 -8.44 9.82
N VAL A 123 -25.65 -9.64 10.31
CA VAL A 123 -26.53 -10.42 11.20
C VAL A 123 -25.88 -10.53 12.57
N ARG A 124 -26.02 -9.47 13.36
CA ARG A 124 -25.77 -9.50 14.81
C ARG A 124 -26.73 -8.56 15.52
#